data_AF-A0A932ZIM4-F1
#
_entry.id   AF-A0A932ZIM4-F1
#
_cell.length_a   1.000
_cell.length_b   1.000
_cell.length_c   1.000
_cell.angle_alpha   90.00
_cell.angle_beta   90.00
_cell.angle_gamma   90.00
#
_symmetry.space_group_name_H-M   'P 1'
#
loop_
_entity.id
_entity.type
_entity.pdbx_description
1 polymer ?
#
loop_
_entity_poly.entity_id
_entity_poly.type
_entity_poly.pdbx_seq_one_letter_code
_entity_poly.pdbx_strand_id
1 'polypeptide(L)'
;MVQKTSRLTLILCCFLMASACAGRMPTQKRSERAIHHFFQRYAKKYPTTSFGMHGIKGVEIIDQQEIRKHLIAVQAYITLKNGDLRKISATLEKKSLGWKFISWENPEGS
;
A
#
# COMPACT_ATOMS: atom_id res chain seq x y z
N MET A 1 -30.14 -43.87 0.72
CA MET A 1 -30.38 -42.41 0.66
C MET A 1 -29.06 -41.66 0.83
N VAL A 2 -28.50 -41.19 -0.28
CA VAL A 2 -27.74 -39.95 -0.49
C VAL A 2 -26.76 -39.45 0.61
N GLN A 3 -25.50 -39.93 0.54
CA GLN A 3 -24.30 -39.25 1.04
C GLN A 3 -23.86 -38.07 0.12
N LYS A 4 -24.72 -37.07 -0.15
CA LYS A 4 -24.34 -35.90 -1.00
C LYS A 4 -24.02 -34.61 -0.24
N THR A 5 -24.23 -34.56 1.07
CA THR A 5 -24.03 -33.33 1.88
C THR A 5 -22.57 -33.06 2.25
N SER A 6 -21.70 -34.08 2.26
CA SER A 6 -20.31 -33.96 2.76
C SER A 6 -19.36 -33.14 1.86
N ARG A 7 -19.57 -33.14 0.54
CA ARG A 7 -18.68 -32.40 -0.40
C ARG A 7 -18.87 -30.89 -0.33
N LEU A 8 -20.10 -30.43 -0.07
CA LEU A 8 -20.43 -29.00 0.04
C LEU A 8 -19.82 -28.37 1.30
N THR A 9 -19.84 -29.10 2.42
CA THR A 9 -19.25 -28.64 3.69
C THR A 9 -17.73 -28.48 3.58
N LEU A 10 -17.07 -29.39 2.85
CA LEU A 10 -15.62 -29.34 2.64
C LEU A 10 -15.20 -28.13 1.79
N ILE A 11 -15.94 -27.82 0.71
CA ILE A 11 -15.69 -26.65 -0.13
C ILE A 11 -15.91 -25.34 0.66
N LEU A 12 -16.96 -25.29 1.49
CA LEU A 12 -17.25 -24.12 2.32
C LEU A 12 -16.14 -23.87 3.36
N CYS A 13 -15.63 -24.92 4.01
CA CYS A 13 -14.50 -24.80 4.94
C CYS A 13 -13.22 -24.28 4.26
N CYS A 14 -12.91 -24.78 3.05
CA CYS A 14 -11.74 -24.30 2.28
C CYS A 14 -11.87 -22.82 1.89
N PHE A 15 -13.08 -22.36 1.53
CA PHE A 15 -13.31 -20.94 1.22
C PHE A 15 -13.17 -20.02 2.44
N LEU A 16 -13.65 -20.45 3.61
CA LEU A 16 -13.54 -19.68 4.85
C LEU A 16 -12.07 -19.51 5.28
N MET A 17 -11.26 -20.56 5.17
CA MET A 17 -9.83 -20.48 5.51
C MET A 17 -9.03 -19.55 4.58
N ALA A 18 -9.36 -19.52 3.28
CA ALA A 18 -8.69 -18.62 2.33
C ALA A 18 -8.98 -17.12 2.62
N SER A 19 -10.16 -16.80 3.14
CA SER A 19 -10.56 -15.43 3.46
C SER A 19 -9.85 -14.83 4.68
N ALA A 20 -9.35 -15.65 5.60
CA ALA A 20 -8.71 -15.18 6.84
C ALA A 20 -7.31 -14.56 6.60
N CYS A 21 -6.61 -14.97 5.55
CA CYS A 21 -5.26 -14.47 5.23
C CYS A 21 -5.26 -13.14 4.45
N ALA A 22 -6.35 -12.81 3.76
CA ALA A 22 -6.39 -11.72 2.79
C ALA A 22 -6.46 -10.28 3.39
N GLY A 23 -6.59 -10.16 4.71
CA GLY A 23 -6.87 -8.87 5.37
C GLY A 23 -5.71 -8.22 6.12
N ARG A 24 -4.56 -8.89 6.22
CA ARG A 24 -3.48 -8.48 7.14
C ARG A 24 -2.54 -7.43 6.55
N MET A 25 -2.28 -7.50 5.25
CA MET A 25 -1.49 -6.51 4.50
C MET A 25 -2.35 -5.92 3.37
N PRO A 26 -2.14 -4.66 2.98
CA PRO A 26 -2.74 -4.11 1.77
C PRO A 26 -2.14 -4.79 0.54
N THR A 27 -2.91 -4.77 -0.55
CA THR A 27 -2.38 -5.10 -1.85
C THR A 27 -1.44 -3.99 -2.34
N GLN A 28 -0.50 -4.35 -3.22
CA GLN A 28 0.40 -3.38 -3.86
C GLN A 28 -0.33 -2.17 -4.43
N LYS A 29 -1.36 -2.39 -5.25
CA LYS A 29 -2.18 -1.30 -5.82
C LYS A 29 -2.81 -0.39 -4.76
N ARG A 30 -3.18 -0.93 -3.60
CA ARG A 30 -3.75 -0.13 -2.51
C ARG A 30 -2.66 0.73 -1.85
N SER A 31 -1.47 0.18 -1.63
CA SER A 31 -0.30 0.93 -1.15
C SER A 31 0.10 2.04 -2.12
N GLU A 32 0.20 1.73 -3.43
CA GLU A 32 0.48 2.72 -4.49
C GLU A 32 -0.53 3.87 -4.48
N ARG A 33 -1.83 3.56 -4.46
CA ARG A 33 -2.89 4.57 -4.44
C ARG A 33 -2.80 5.46 -3.20
N ALA A 34 -2.56 4.87 -2.02
CA ALA A 34 -2.46 5.61 -0.77
C ALA A 34 -1.25 6.58 -0.77
N ILE A 35 -0.08 6.09 -1.20
CA ILE A 35 1.14 6.88 -1.32
C ILE A 35 0.95 7.98 -2.39
N HIS A 36 0.49 7.62 -3.58
CA HIS A 36 0.27 8.56 -4.68
C HIS A 36 -0.70 9.68 -4.28
N HIS A 37 -1.82 9.35 -3.64
CA HIS A 37 -2.79 10.35 -3.17
C HIS A 37 -2.18 11.30 -2.12
N PHE A 38 -1.39 10.77 -1.18
CA PHE A 38 -0.67 11.61 -0.22
C PHE A 38 0.29 12.55 -0.93
N PHE A 39 1.15 12.03 -1.80
CA PHE A 39 2.18 12.85 -2.46
C PHE A 39 1.57 13.87 -3.42
N GLN A 40 0.45 13.58 -4.08
CA GLN A 40 -0.28 14.57 -4.87
C GLN A 40 -0.76 15.75 -4.02
N ARG A 41 -1.23 15.50 -2.79
CA ARG A 41 -1.59 16.57 -1.86
C ARG A 41 -0.36 17.28 -1.30
N TYR A 42 0.69 16.54 -1.00
CA TYR A 42 1.97 17.07 -0.52
C TYR A 42 2.59 18.04 -1.53
N ALA A 43 2.66 17.65 -2.80
CA ALA A 43 3.16 18.47 -3.91
C ALA A 43 2.42 19.80 -4.04
N LYS A 44 1.08 19.78 -3.88
CA LYS A 44 0.26 21.01 -3.86
C LYS A 44 0.54 21.90 -2.66
N LYS A 45 0.81 21.30 -1.49
CA LYS A 45 1.10 22.03 -0.24
C LYS A 45 2.51 22.63 -0.24
N TYR A 46 3.48 21.96 -0.84
CA TYR A 46 4.89 22.34 -0.85
C TYR A 46 5.42 22.44 -2.28
N PRO A 47 5.07 23.50 -3.02
CA PRO A 47 5.37 23.63 -4.45
C PRO A 47 6.86 23.74 -4.76
N THR A 48 7.68 24.16 -3.79
CA THR A 48 9.14 24.30 -3.93
C THR A 48 9.91 22.99 -3.77
N THR A 49 9.26 21.91 -3.35
CA THR A 49 9.87 20.58 -3.29
C THR A 49 9.97 19.97 -4.68
N SER A 50 10.87 19.01 -4.90
CA SER A 50 10.97 18.27 -6.17
C SER A 50 9.63 17.65 -6.59
N PHE A 51 8.86 17.13 -5.64
CA PHE A 51 7.51 16.61 -5.85
C PHE A 51 6.52 17.70 -6.30
N GLY A 52 6.61 18.91 -5.74
CA GLY A 52 5.80 20.07 -6.10
C GLY A 52 6.14 20.63 -7.47
N MET A 53 7.43 20.84 -7.73
CA MET A 53 7.93 21.46 -8.95
C MET A 53 7.67 20.61 -10.19
N HIS A 54 7.96 19.31 -10.12
CA HIS A 54 7.86 18.43 -11.29
C HIS A 54 6.55 17.64 -11.32
N GLY A 55 5.88 17.49 -10.17
CA GLY A 55 4.68 16.68 -10.06
C GLY A 55 4.95 15.18 -10.15
N ILE A 56 3.99 14.39 -9.67
CA ILE A 56 4.10 12.94 -9.61
C ILE A 56 3.48 12.32 -10.86
N LYS A 57 4.19 11.36 -11.46
CA LYS A 57 3.74 10.53 -12.58
C LYS A 57 3.23 9.17 -12.11
N GLY A 58 3.93 8.54 -11.18
CA GLY A 58 3.59 7.19 -10.71
C GLY A 58 4.29 6.83 -9.40
N VAL A 59 3.83 5.73 -8.80
CA VAL A 59 4.42 5.12 -7.61
C VAL A 59 4.54 3.63 -7.88
N GLU A 60 5.70 3.06 -7.61
CA GLU A 60 5.99 1.63 -7.74
C GLU A 60 6.49 1.10 -6.40
N ILE A 61 5.89 0.01 -5.92
CA ILE A 61 6.27 -0.61 -4.65
C ILE A 61 7.37 -1.63 -4.89
N ILE A 62 8.46 -1.49 -4.14
CA ILE A 62 9.61 -2.40 -4.18
C ILE A 62 9.41 -3.51 -3.14
N ASP A 63 9.02 -3.13 -1.92
CA ASP A 63 8.89 -4.03 -0.79
C ASP A 63 7.80 -3.55 0.17
N GLN A 64 7.16 -4.51 0.86
CA GLN A 64 6.20 -4.26 1.91
C GLN A 64 6.43 -5.21 3.07
N GLN A 65 6.59 -4.66 4.27
CA GLN A 65 6.83 -5.44 5.47
C GLN A 65 5.85 -5.05 6.57
N GLU A 66 5.25 -6.03 7.23
CA GLU A 66 4.47 -5.76 8.44
C GLU A 66 5.42 -5.46 9.61
N ILE A 67 5.32 -4.25 10.17
CA ILE A 67 6.06 -3.85 11.38
C ILE A 67 5.35 -4.43 12.60
N ARG A 68 4.03 -4.25 12.65
CA ARG A 68 3.12 -4.80 13.67
C ARG A 68 1.70 -4.88 13.12
N LYS A 69 0.79 -5.50 13.88
CA LYS A 69 -0.63 -5.58 13.51
C LYS A 69 -1.14 -4.21 13.06
N HIS A 70 -1.66 -4.14 11.83
CA HIS A 70 -2.23 -2.94 11.23
C HIS A 70 -1.24 -1.80 10.95
N LEU A 71 0.07 -2.07 10.94
CA LEU A 71 1.10 -1.10 10.61
C LEU A 71 2.17 -1.74 9.73
N ILE A 72 2.39 -1.17 8.56
CA ILE A 72 3.36 -1.69 7.59
C ILE A 72 4.35 -0.62 7.17
N ALA A 73 5.57 -1.05 6.87
CA ALA A 73 6.57 -0.29 6.12
C ALA A 73 6.44 -0.64 4.64
N VAL A 74 6.60 0.37 3.79
CA VAL A 74 6.54 0.22 2.33
C VAL A 74 7.69 0.99 1.72
N GLN A 75 8.57 0.29 1.01
CA GLN A 75 9.60 0.92 0.18
C GLN A 75 9.04 1.11 -1.22
N ALA A 76 9.16 2.32 -1.75
CA ALA A 76 8.61 2.65 -3.06
C ALA A 76 9.51 3.62 -3.83
N TYR A 77 9.42 3.56 -5.15
CA TYR A 77 9.91 4.61 -6.04
C TYR A 77 8.76 5.50 -6.48
N ILE A 78 8.96 6.80 -6.42
CA ILE A 78 8.08 7.80 -7.02
C ILE A 78 8.72 8.27 -8.31
N THR A 79 8.04 8.06 -9.43
CA THR A 79 8.43 8.65 -10.71
C THR A 79 7.81 10.03 -10.83
N LEU A 80 8.64 11.03 -11.07
CA LEU A 80 8.21 12.40 -11.34
C LEU A 80 7.95 12.59 -12.84
N LYS A 81 7.21 13.64 -13.22
CA LYS A 81 6.89 13.87 -14.64
C LYS A 81 8.09 14.22 -15.50
N ASN A 82 9.16 14.75 -14.91
CA ASN A 82 10.43 15.02 -15.59
C ASN A 82 11.29 13.75 -15.82
N GLY A 83 10.86 12.60 -15.29
CA GLY A 83 11.60 11.33 -15.41
C GLY A 83 12.42 10.96 -14.17
N ASP A 84 12.57 11.86 -13.20
CA ASP A 84 13.31 11.57 -11.98
C ASP A 84 12.63 10.49 -11.15
N LEU A 85 13.45 9.66 -10.51
CA LEU A 85 13.01 8.66 -9.54
C LEU A 85 13.43 9.09 -8.14
N ARG A 86 12.50 9.01 -7.19
CA ARG A 86 12.75 9.27 -5.77
C ARG A 86 12.39 8.04 -4.96
N LYS A 87 13.38 7.45 -4.29
CA LYS A 87 13.13 6.38 -3.33
C LYS A 87 12.52 6.96 -2.07
N ILE A 88 11.54 6.27 -1.50
CA ILE A 88 10.94 6.63 -0.22
C ILE A 88 10.73 5.39 0.66
N SER A 89 10.75 5.61 1.96
CA SER A 89 10.22 4.66 2.95
C SER A 89 8.95 5.25 3.54
N ALA A 90 7.81 4.59 3.35
CA ALA A 90 6.51 5.05 3.82
C ALA A 90 5.93 4.09 4.86
N THR A 91 5.22 4.65 5.83
CA THR A 91 4.45 3.86 6.81
C THR A 91 2.96 3.99 6.53
N LEU A 92 2.27 2.85 6.42
CA LEU A 92 0.81 2.80 6.30
C LEU A 92 0.19 2.10 7.51
N GLU A 93 -0.95 2.62 7.95
CA GLU A 93 -1.71 2.07 9.06
C GLU A 93 -3.13 1.70 8.63
N LYS A 94 -3.62 0.55 9.07
CA LYS A 94 -5.00 0.12 8.84
C LYS A 94 -5.94 0.85 9.81
N LYS A 95 -6.81 1.68 9.25
CA LYS A 95 -7.96 2.31 9.93
C LYS A 95 -9.25 1.56 9.59
N SER A 96 -10.36 1.96 10.20
CA SER A 96 -11.69 1.35 10.01
C SER A 96 -12.12 1.27 8.54
N LEU A 97 -11.78 2.27 7.73
CA LEU A 97 -12.15 2.37 6.31
C LEU A 97 -11.03 1.97 5.34
N GLY A 98 -9.95 1.36 5.82
CA GLY A 98 -8.84 0.89 4.98
C GLY A 98 -7.48 1.43 5.42
N TRP A 99 -6.49 1.27 4.54
CA TRP A 99 -5.10 1.65 4.82
C TRP A 99 -4.87 3.13 4.54
N LYS A 100 -4.27 3.82 5.51
CA LYS A 100 -3.99 5.25 5.47
C LYS A 100 -2.48 5.48 5.56
N PHE A 101 -1.99 6.41 4.76
CA PHE A 101 -0.61 6.90 4.85
C PHE A 101 -0.40 7.69 6.14
N ILE A 102 0.67 7.40 6.89
CA ILE A 102 0.98 8.03 8.18
C ILE A 102 2.22 8.91 8.09
N SER A 103 3.33 8.36 7.60
CA SER A 103 4.62 9.05 7.53
C SER A 103 5.43 8.55 6.35
N TRP A 104 6.46 9.33 5.99
CA TRP A 104 7.50 8.90 5.06
C TRP A 104 8.83 9.54 5.40
N GLU A 105 9.89 8.90 4.92
CA GLU A 105 11.28 9.32 5.07
C GLU A 105 11.99 9.20 3.71
N ASN A 106 12.97 10.09 3.49
CA ASN A 106 13.91 9.96 2.38
C ASN A 106 15.09 9.08 2.85
N PRO A 107 15.23 7.85 2.32
CA PRO A 107 16.30 6.95 2.75
C PRO A 107 17.71 7.43 2.35
N GLU A 108 17.83 8.36 1.41
CA GLU A 108 19.14 8.84 0.91
C GLU A 108 19.70 10.03 1.70
N GLY A 109 18.96 10.54 2.69
CA GLY A 109 19.32 11.81 3.35
C GLY A 109 19.02 13.01 2.44
N SER A 110 18.83 14.18 3.07
CA SER A 110 18.55 15.46 2.40
C SER A 110 19.76 16.05 1.71
#